data_AF-A0A3P3EIF8-F1
#
_entry.id   AF-A0A3P3EIF8-F1
#
_cell.length_a   1.000
_cell.length_b   1.000
_cell.length_c   1.000
_cell.angle_alpha   90.00
_cell.angle_beta   90.00
_cell.angle_gamma   90.00
#
_symmetry.space_group_name_H-M   'P 1'
#
loop_
_entity.id
_entity.type
_entity.pdbx_description
1 polymer ?
#
loop_
_entity_poly.entity_id
_entity_poly.type
_entity_poly.pdbx_seq_one_letter_code
_entity_poly.pdbx_strand_id
1 'polypeptide(L)'
;MRINYAHLRERSTSGGWIDFAVFEARAADGSTASNSEVLARLTTKARAAGQKIDQSALAYQESGRIKFFGDTKLVEYLAKSGAPRPTHWIDD
;
A
#
# COMPACT_ATOMS: atom_id res chain seq x y z
N MET A 1 -13.37 6.07 8.59
CA MET A 1 -13.70 5.33 7.36
C MET A 1 -12.93 4.02 7.38
N ARG A 2 -13.52 2.87 7.02
CA ARG A 2 -12.78 1.60 6.99
C ARG A 2 -11.92 1.50 5.73
N ILE A 3 -10.62 1.28 5.89
CA ILE A 3 -9.67 1.01 4.81
C ILE A 3 -9.21 -0.44 4.91
N ASN A 4 -9.39 -1.21 3.84
CA ASN A 4 -8.82 -2.55 3.74
C ASN A 4 -7.37 -2.46 3.26
N TYR A 5 -6.54 -3.42 3.69
CA TYR A 5 -5.20 -3.53 3.18
C TYR A 5 -4.69 -4.97 3.21
N ALA A 6 -3.74 -5.26 2.33
CA ALA A 6 -2.94 -6.47 2.41
C ALA A 6 -1.65 -6.16 3.16
N HIS A 7 -1.26 -7.06 4.05
CA HIS A 7 0.08 -7.13 4.62
C HIS A 7 0.72 -8.45 4.22
N LEU A 8 1.90 -8.37 3.60
CA LEU A 8 2.59 -9.50 3.00
C LEU A 8 4.09 -9.42 3.29
N ARG A 9 4.72 -10.59 3.34
CA ARG A 9 6.15 -10.74 3.45
C ARG A 9 6.67 -11.49 2.24
N GLU A 10 7.53 -10.83 1.45
CA GLU A 10 8.08 -11.37 0.21
C GLU A 10 9.60 -11.33 0.17
N ARG A 11 10.20 -12.20 -0.64
CA ARG A 11 11.65 -12.21 -0.83
C ARG A 11 12.06 -11.05 -1.74
N SER A 12 12.97 -10.20 -1.28
CA SER A 12 13.59 -9.18 -2.13
C SER A 12 14.44 -9.83 -3.23
N THR A 13 14.49 -9.19 -4.40
CA THR A 13 15.41 -9.56 -5.49
C THR A 13 16.88 -9.36 -5.10
N SER A 14 17.17 -8.47 -4.14
CA SER A 14 18.51 -8.24 -3.59
C SER A 14 18.91 -9.19 -2.46
N GLY A 15 18.07 -10.18 -2.14
CA GLY A 15 18.20 -10.97 -0.91
C GLY A 15 17.55 -10.30 0.30
N GLY A 16 17.13 -11.11 1.27
CA GLY A 16 16.36 -10.67 2.45
C GLY A 16 14.84 -10.75 2.26
N TRP A 17 14.12 -10.44 3.33
CA TRP A 17 12.67 -10.37 3.37
C TRP A 17 12.23 -8.90 3.47
N ILE A 18 11.17 -8.56 2.74
CA ILE A 18 10.52 -7.26 2.81
C ILE A 18 9.09 -7.51 3.26
N ASP A 19 8.69 -6.87 4.35
CA ASP A 19 7.30 -6.80 4.76
C ASP A 19 6.68 -5.53 4.15
N PHE A 20 5.60 -5.65 3.40
CA PHE A 20 4.95 -4.51 2.78
C PHE A 20 3.44 -4.48 2.98
N ALA A 21 2.87 -3.28 2.89
CA ALA A 21 1.43 -3.05 2.97
C ALA A 21 0.88 -2.42 1.68
N VAL A 22 -0.28 -2.91 1.23
CA VAL A 22 -1.02 -2.34 0.09
C VAL A 22 -2.40 -1.93 0.54
N PHE A 23 -2.65 -0.62 0.61
CA PHE A 23 -3.90 -0.04 1.11
C PHE A 23 -4.88 0.26 -0.02
N GLU A 24 -6.13 -0.19 0.11
CA GLU A 24 -7.22 0.14 -0.82
C GLU A 24 -7.73 1.56 -0.54
N ALA A 25 -6.97 2.58 -0.97
CA ALA A 25 -7.24 3.99 -0.67
C ALA A 25 -6.65 4.93 -1.74
N ARG A 26 -7.18 6.16 -1.77
CA ARG A 26 -6.69 7.28 -2.59
C ARG A 26 -7.06 8.59 -1.88
N ALA A 27 -6.25 9.63 -2.03
CA ALA A 27 -6.68 10.97 -1.66
C ALA A 27 -7.86 11.44 -2.54
N ALA A 28 -8.76 12.24 -1.97
CA ALA A 28 -9.98 12.70 -2.63
C ALA A 28 -9.69 13.57 -3.87
N ASP A 29 -8.67 14.41 -3.81
CA ASP A 29 -8.19 15.24 -4.92
C ASP A 29 -7.32 14.45 -5.91
N GLY A 30 -6.88 13.25 -5.52
CA GLY A 30 -6.02 12.37 -6.29
C GLY A 30 -4.62 12.92 -6.58
N SER A 31 -4.18 13.97 -5.90
CA SER A 31 -2.87 14.57 -6.13
C SER A 31 -1.75 13.72 -5.54
N THR A 32 -0.55 13.82 -6.11
CA THR A 32 0.65 13.11 -5.60
C THR A 32 0.97 13.52 -4.16
N ALA A 33 0.81 14.80 -3.82
CA ALA A 33 1.07 15.31 -2.48
C ALA A 33 0.09 14.70 -1.46
N SER A 34 -1.21 14.80 -1.72
CA SER A 34 -2.23 14.25 -0.84
C SER A 34 -2.17 12.71 -0.75
N ASN A 35 -1.84 12.01 -1.84
CA ASN A 35 -1.61 10.56 -1.81
C ASN A 35 -0.42 10.18 -0.92
N SER A 36 0.64 11.00 -0.90
CA SER A 36 1.79 10.79 0.00
C SER A 36 1.39 10.94 1.47
N GLU A 37 0.54 11.92 1.79
CA GLU A 37 0.02 12.12 3.14
C GLU A 37 -0.89 10.98 3.58
N VAL A 38 -1.80 10.53 2.71
CA VAL A 38 -2.65 9.36 2.96
C VAL A 38 -1.80 8.11 3.20
N LEU A 39 -0.82 7.85 2.34
CA LEU A 39 0.06 6.69 2.47
C LEU A 39 0.85 6.73 3.80
N ALA A 40 1.43 7.88 4.14
CA ALA A 40 2.17 8.05 5.39
C ALA A 40 1.28 7.82 6.63
N ARG A 41 0.05 8.36 6.61
CA ARG A 41 -0.92 8.19 7.70
C ARG A 41 -1.33 6.74 7.88
N LEU A 42 -1.72 6.06 6.80
CA LEU A 42 -2.18 4.66 6.85
C LEU A 42 -1.05 3.72 7.26
N THR A 43 0.16 3.92 6.75
CA THR A 43 1.35 3.16 7.16
C THR A 43 1.66 3.34 8.64
N THR A 44 1.54 4.57 9.17
CA THR A 44 1.73 4.84 10.60
C THR A 44 0.69 4.11 11.44
N LYS A 45 -0.59 4.15 11.05
CA LYS A 45 -1.67 3.42 11.75
C LYS A 45 -1.46 1.91 11.74
N ALA A 46 -1.12 1.33 10.59
CA ALA A 46 -0.87 -0.10 10.48
C ALA A 46 0.35 -0.55 11.30
N ARG A 47 1.43 0.27 11.35
CA ARG A 47 2.57 0.03 12.25
C ARG A 47 2.18 0.12 13.72
N ALA A 48 1.37 1.10 14.11
CA ALA A 48 0.85 1.21 15.47
C ALA A 48 -0.03 0.01 15.87
N ALA A 49 -0.67 -0.64 14.90
CA ALA A 49 -1.40 -1.91 15.08
C ALA A 49 -0.48 -3.14 15.12
N GLY A 50 0.85 -2.97 15.17
CA GLY A 50 1.84 -4.04 15.32
C GLY A 50 2.36 -4.63 14.01
N GLN A 51 1.96 -4.10 12.85
CA GLN A 51 2.45 -4.60 11.57
C GLN A 51 3.86 -4.10 11.28
N LYS A 52 4.80 -5.01 10.99
CA LYS A 52 6.10 -4.64 10.43
C LYS A 52 5.91 -4.25 8.97
N ILE A 53 6.17 -2.99 8.63
CA ILE A 53 6.00 -2.48 7.27
C ILE A 53 7.29 -1.78 6.87
N ASP A 54 8.04 -2.36 5.95
CA ASP A 54 9.25 -1.81 5.37
C ASP A 54 8.92 -0.92 4.16
N GLN A 55 7.93 -1.33 3.35
CA GLN A 55 7.44 -0.60 2.17
C GLN A 55 5.91 -0.53 2.15
N SER A 56 5.36 0.48 1.50
CA SER A 56 3.91 0.66 1.43
C SER A 56 3.47 1.26 0.10
N ALA A 57 2.26 0.89 -0.31
CA ALA A 57 1.61 1.47 -1.47
C ALA A 57 0.11 1.63 -1.26
N LEU A 58 -0.47 2.63 -1.93
CA LEU A 58 -1.89 2.74 -2.20
C LEU A 58 -2.23 1.95 -3.46
N ALA A 59 -3.40 1.33 -3.47
CA ALA A 59 -4.03 0.72 -4.64
C ALA A 59 -5.44 1.29 -4.81
N TYR A 60 -5.74 1.83 -5.98
CA TYR A 60 -7.03 2.45 -6.25
C TYR A 60 -7.43 2.29 -7.72
N GLN A 61 -8.73 2.30 -7.98
CA GLN A 61 -9.23 2.33 -9.36
C GLN A 61 -9.16 3.75 -9.93
N GLU A 62 -8.64 3.86 -11.14
CA GLU A 62 -8.70 5.07 -11.94
C GLU A 62 -8.94 4.68 -13.41
N SER A 63 -10.00 5.24 -14.01
CA SER A 63 -10.38 4.95 -15.40
C SER A 63 -10.49 3.45 -15.71
N GLY A 64 -11.08 2.68 -14.79
CA GLY A 64 -11.29 1.23 -14.94
C GLY A 64 -10.02 0.37 -14.79
N ARG A 65 -8.89 0.96 -14.38
CA ARG A 65 -7.64 0.23 -14.12
C ARG A 65 -7.20 0.45 -12.67
N ILE A 66 -6.64 -0.59 -12.06
CA ILE A 66 -5.97 -0.44 -10.77
C ILE A 66 -4.67 0.32 -11.00
N LYS A 67 -4.45 1.37 -10.21
CA LYS A 67 -3.21 2.12 -10.12
C LYS A 67 -2.60 1.95 -8.74
N PHE A 68 -1.28 2.10 -8.70
CA PHE A 68 -0.51 2.00 -7.47
C PHE A 68 0.28 3.29 -7.25
N PHE A 69 0.41 3.68 -5.98
CA PHE A 69 1.19 4.85 -5.57
C PHE A 69 1.98 4.52 -4.29
N GLY A 70 3.29 4.76 -4.25
CA GLY A 70 4.11 4.49 -3.07
C GLY A 70 5.56 4.18 -3.42
N ASP A 71 6.19 3.33 -2.63
CA ASP A 71 7.58 2.91 -2.85
C ASP A 71 7.78 2.36 -4.27
N THR A 72 8.75 2.93 -5.02
CA THR A 72 8.92 2.66 -6.45
C THR A 72 9.06 1.18 -6.76
N LYS A 73 9.90 0.45 -6.00
CA LYS A 73 10.12 -0.99 -6.21
C LYS A 73 8.86 -1.82 -5.95
N LEU A 74 8.08 -1.45 -4.95
CA LEU A 74 6.81 -2.10 -4.65
C LEU A 74 5.77 -1.80 -5.74
N VAL A 75 5.67 -0.56 -6.20
CA VAL A 75 4.78 -0.16 -7.31
C VAL A 75 5.13 -0.94 -8.58
N GLU A 76 6.41 -1.06 -8.93
CA GLU A 76 6.88 -1.85 -10.08
C GLU A 76 6.54 -3.33 -9.96
N TYR A 77 6.65 -3.89 -8.75
CA TYR A 77 6.26 -5.27 -8.47
C TYR A 77 4.74 -5.46 -8.63
N LEU A 78 3.93 -4.60 -8.01
CA LEU A 78 2.46 -4.64 -8.06
C LEU A 78 1.91 -4.40 -9.47
N ALA A 79 2.57 -3.57 -10.27
CA ALA A 79 2.20 -3.37 -11.67
C ALA A 79 2.31 -4.67 -12.50
N LYS A 80 3.14 -5.62 -12.09
CA LYS A 80 3.31 -6.93 -12.73
C LYS A 80 2.45 -8.02 -12.10
N SER A 81 2.33 -8.03 -10.78
CA SER A 81 1.63 -9.08 -10.02
C SER A 81 0.15 -8.78 -9.79
N GLY A 82 -0.28 -7.52 -9.92
CA GLY A 82 -1.59 -7.06 -9.51
C GLY A 82 -1.69 -6.76 -8.01
N ALA A 83 -2.85 -6.25 -7.60
CA ALA A 83 -3.12 -5.96 -6.20
C ALA A 83 -3.34 -7.27 -5.42
N PRO A 84 -2.66 -7.46 -4.27
CA PRO A 84 -2.89 -8.62 -3.41
C PRO A 84 -4.28 -8.59 -2.78
N ARG A 85 -4.77 -9.75 -2.33
CA ARG A 85 -6.03 -9.84 -1.58
C ARG A 85 -5.87 -9.15 -0.21
N PRO A 86 -6.86 -8.37 0.24
CA PRO A 86 -6.83 -7.79 1.58
C PRO A 86 -6.76 -8.87 2.65
N THR A 87 -5.93 -8.62 3.67
CA THR A 87 -5.77 -9.51 4.83
C THR A 87 -6.20 -8.84 6.13
N HIS A 88 -6.23 -7.50 6.16
CA HIS A 88 -6.52 -6.70 7.33
C HIS A 88 -7.37 -5.47 6.95
N TRP A 89 -7.78 -4.72 7.98
CA TRP A 89 -8.44 -3.44 7.83
C TRP A 89 -8.01 -2.50 8.96
N ILE A 90 -8.11 -1.20 8.73
CA ILE A 90 -7.89 -0.13 9.71
C ILE A 90 -8.99 0.93 9.60
N ASP A 91 -9.29 1.58 10.72
CA ASP A 91 -10.15 2.76 10.75
C ASP A 91 -9.33 4.02 10.46
N ASP A 92 -9.65 4.68 9.36
CA ASP A 92 -9.05 5.94 8.92
C ASP A 92 -9.82 7.19 9.34
#